data_AF-X0S9V3-F1
#
_entry.id   AF-X0S9V3-F1
#
_cell.length_a   1.000
_cell.length_b   1.000
_cell.length_c   1.000
_cell.angle_alpha   90.00
_cell.angle_beta   90.00
_cell.angle_gamma   90.00
#
_symmetry.space_group_name_H-M   'P 1'
#
loop_
_entity.id
_entity.type
_entity.pdbx_description
1 polymer ?
#
loop_
_entity_poly.entity_id
_entity_poly.type
_entity_poly.pdbx_seq_one_letter_code
_entity_poly.pdbx_strand_id
1 'polypeptide(L)'
;MVAGDTLEGIAKRHNTSVVELKNLNPKINNINKIYAGKWIKVPFNGGDKERSVDENTEANKITTITYKVKSGDTLSKIAERSGESVSDLEKINNISNRHEIREGQVLKINSKAQSSSEKNDKDWKDKINDGLDSLKDSVKDTVDNIKDKLGDLDNDTLGNHNPPASKPSIPTPTPTKPKVDIPDVELNKNSGNNQKGNPAEQITYDSKTTVYHIYYDGRIERANGQAVGYAAFIYYAKDGSVHNLGKSTYIIGDKFEYYYVKKVLKVRKVNNGKTYLIDQNKHSQYRKGNVSYQWIIFGDDERHYLSGLAMACVLGAMCSISIGKYTGTGFSTVTGSSGGVSKSHINGINGDFRYLGVNNKHMQIQTYTSSDHFDWNANVEFVEALYSFGYKDFKSQPVKIKSNRMLPHSGSLVNHHHHIHLQGFKPNIEDVDIIHPSKIIPNQKASIKELRVRAFMRMLRVGEGTVGDGGYERLFGGRSFVKDYSRGFSDHPRIDRPFGKKTSSAAGAYQVMGYTWDDKSMIAKRKKYGITSFGKRDQDLFAVILMKYARPSAWPLLLEGKIKEALELDKKRGYAYEWASLPPGRYGQPSKTMVQALGLYDKYFKEENNGKTDLHIEYGFLREVFND
;
A
#
# COMPACT_ATOMS: atom_id res chain seq x y z
N MET A 1 11.17 -0.56 31.83
CA MET A 1 10.18 -0.70 32.91
C MET A 1 9.70 0.68 33.32
N VAL A 2 8.42 0.84 33.63
CA VAL A 2 7.80 2.09 34.09
C VAL A 2 7.36 1.97 35.56
N ALA A 3 7.01 3.10 36.20
CA ALA A 3 6.53 3.09 37.58
C ALA A 3 5.25 2.25 37.70
N GLY A 4 5.27 1.30 38.65
CA GLY A 4 4.17 0.33 38.84
C GLY A 4 4.29 -0.96 38.04
N ASP A 5 5.32 -1.15 37.21
CA ASP A 5 5.59 -2.47 36.61
C ASP A 5 5.93 -3.51 37.70
N THR A 6 5.36 -4.71 37.58
CA THR A 6 5.78 -5.93 38.29
C THR A 6 6.34 -6.95 37.31
N LEU A 7 7.18 -7.88 37.76
CA LEU A 7 7.70 -8.94 36.89
C LEU A 7 6.60 -9.83 36.31
N GLU A 8 5.50 -10.06 37.04
CA GLU A 8 4.33 -10.80 36.51
C GLU A 8 3.59 -10.01 35.43
N GLY A 9 3.43 -8.69 35.63
CA GLY A 9 2.83 -7.80 34.63
C GLY A 9 3.66 -7.74 33.34
N ILE A 10 4.99 -7.71 33.49
CA ILE A 10 5.92 -7.76 32.37
C ILE A 10 5.86 -9.13 31.68
N ALA A 11 5.83 -10.22 32.44
CA ALA A 11 5.73 -11.58 31.90
C ALA A 11 4.50 -11.75 31.02
N LYS A 12 3.35 -11.31 31.54
CA LYS A 12 2.07 -11.36 30.83
C LYS A 12 2.06 -10.50 29.57
N ARG A 13 2.61 -9.28 29.64
CA ARG A 13 2.71 -8.35 28.49
C ARG A 13 3.58 -8.91 27.36
N HIS A 14 4.57 -9.71 27.69
CA HIS A 14 5.51 -10.31 26.73
C HIS A 14 5.26 -11.79 26.46
N ASN A 15 4.10 -12.31 26.87
CA ASN A 15 3.69 -13.71 26.68
C ASN A 15 4.78 -14.73 27.11
N THR A 16 5.31 -14.56 28.31
CA THR A 16 6.37 -15.38 28.89
C THR A 16 6.06 -15.74 30.34
N SER A 17 6.83 -16.64 30.95
CA SER A 17 6.79 -16.89 32.39
C SER A 17 7.72 -15.96 33.18
N VAL A 18 7.38 -15.75 34.46
CA VAL A 18 8.23 -15.02 35.43
C VAL A 18 9.56 -15.75 35.64
N VAL A 19 9.54 -17.09 35.61
CA VAL A 19 10.72 -17.96 35.73
C VAL A 19 11.68 -17.69 34.57
N GLU A 20 11.17 -17.62 33.34
CA GLU A 20 11.96 -17.36 32.15
C GLU A 20 12.53 -15.92 32.10
N LEU A 21 11.74 -14.93 32.55
CA LEU A 21 12.24 -13.57 32.75
C LEU A 21 13.37 -13.49 33.77
N LYS A 22 13.28 -14.26 34.86
CA LYS A 22 14.33 -14.30 35.89
C LYS A 22 15.62 -14.93 35.34
N ASN A 23 15.50 -16.02 34.57
CA ASN A 23 16.64 -16.68 33.93
C ASN A 23 17.36 -15.76 32.93
N LEU A 24 16.63 -14.92 32.21
CA LEU A 24 17.20 -13.93 31.28
C LEU A 24 17.84 -12.72 31.98
N ASN A 25 17.50 -12.48 33.24
CA ASN A 25 17.99 -11.35 34.02
C ASN A 25 18.59 -11.81 35.35
N PRO A 26 19.67 -12.61 35.34
CA PRO A 26 20.22 -13.24 36.54
C PRO A 26 20.77 -12.22 37.57
N LYS A 27 20.96 -10.96 37.17
CA LYS A 27 21.38 -9.86 38.06
C LYS A 27 20.24 -9.30 38.92
N ILE A 28 18.99 -9.69 38.67
CA ILE A 28 17.83 -9.32 39.49
C ILE A 28 17.69 -10.37 40.60
N ASN A 29 18.40 -10.13 41.71
CA ASN A 29 18.45 -11.07 42.83
C ASN A 29 17.16 -11.10 43.65
N ASN A 30 16.34 -10.04 43.58
CA ASN A 30 15.06 -9.94 44.28
C ASN A 30 13.95 -9.50 43.32
N ILE A 31 12.94 -10.35 43.18
CA ILE A 31 11.83 -10.24 42.23
C ILE A 31 10.93 -9.03 42.51
N ASN A 32 10.93 -8.54 43.76
CA ASN A 32 10.12 -7.41 44.21
C ASN A 32 10.88 -6.07 44.18
N LYS A 33 12.14 -6.06 43.70
CA LYS A 33 12.99 -4.86 43.65
C LYS A 33 13.42 -4.54 42.22
N ILE A 34 12.44 -4.36 41.33
CA ILE A 34 12.65 -3.75 40.02
C ILE A 34 12.37 -2.25 40.08
N TYR A 35 13.14 -1.47 39.33
CA TYR A 35 13.07 -0.01 39.39
C TYR A 35 12.64 0.58 38.04
N ALA A 36 11.70 1.52 38.09
CA ALA A 36 11.25 2.27 36.93
C ALA A 36 12.44 2.97 36.23
N GLY A 37 12.37 3.06 34.89
CA GLY A 37 13.45 3.62 34.07
C GLY A 37 14.62 2.66 33.82
N LYS A 38 14.67 1.50 34.48
CA LYS A 38 15.66 0.45 34.15
C LYS A 38 15.14 -0.46 33.03
N TRP A 39 16.09 -0.98 32.26
CA TRP A 39 15.85 -1.94 31.18
C TRP A 39 15.79 -3.36 31.76
N ILE A 40 14.85 -4.16 31.28
CA ILE A 40 14.74 -5.59 31.59
C ILE A 40 14.76 -6.38 30.29
N LYS A 41 15.52 -7.47 30.25
CA LYS A 41 15.51 -8.38 29.10
C LYS A 41 14.25 -9.21 29.16
N VAL A 42 13.55 -9.32 28.04
CA VAL A 42 12.37 -10.19 27.92
C VAL A 42 12.66 -11.21 26.83
N PRO A 43 12.14 -12.44 26.92
CA PRO A 43 12.29 -13.40 25.85
C PRO A 43 11.61 -12.85 24.59
N PHE A 44 12.29 -13.07 23.47
CA PHE A 44 11.83 -12.63 22.18
C PHE A 44 10.81 -13.64 21.66
N ASN A 45 9.52 -13.34 21.81
CA ASN A 45 8.42 -14.06 21.14
C ASN A 45 8.00 -13.35 19.85
N GLY A 46 8.98 -12.87 19.10
CA GLY A 46 8.85 -12.71 17.66
C GLY A 46 9.45 -13.95 17.02
N GLY A 47 8.76 -14.52 16.04
CA GLY A 47 9.42 -15.44 15.12
C GLY A 47 10.69 -14.78 14.59
N ASP A 48 11.78 -15.47 14.84
CA ASP A 48 13.08 -15.42 14.19
C ASP A 48 14.03 -14.26 14.55
N LYS A 49 15.02 -14.63 15.39
CA LYS A 49 16.39 -14.14 15.27
C LYS A 49 17.33 -15.33 15.13
N GLU A 50 18.17 -15.28 14.09
CA GLU A 50 19.33 -16.14 13.89
C GLU A 50 20.27 -16.12 15.12
N ARG A 51 20.68 -17.32 15.55
CA ARG A 51 22.07 -17.59 15.93
C ARG A 51 22.52 -18.85 15.20
N SER A 52 23.64 -18.68 14.51
CA SER A 52 24.50 -19.68 13.89
C SER A 52 24.64 -20.98 14.69
N VAL A 53 24.35 -22.10 14.03
CA VAL A 53 25.07 -23.37 14.19
C VAL A 53 25.30 -23.90 12.78
N ASP A 54 26.55 -24.28 12.51
CA ASP A 54 27.04 -24.80 11.23
C ASP A 54 26.30 -26.06 10.76
N GLU A 55 26.29 -26.16 9.44
CA GLU A 55 26.23 -27.34 8.57
C GLU A 55 25.10 -28.39 8.73
N ASN A 56 24.23 -28.34 7.71
CA ASN A 56 23.66 -29.48 7.00
C ASN A 56 22.52 -30.26 7.66
N THR A 57 21.27 -29.75 7.57
CA THR A 57 20.08 -30.62 7.44
C THR A 57 18.87 -29.87 6.89
N GLU A 58 18.49 -30.19 5.65
CA GLU A 58 17.18 -29.85 5.08
C GLU A 58 16.08 -30.78 5.62
N ALA A 59 14.84 -30.25 5.63
CA ALA A 59 13.53 -30.90 5.85
C ALA A 59 12.94 -30.94 7.29
N ASN A 60 11.94 -30.07 7.54
CA ASN A 60 10.59 -30.46 8.01
C ASN A 60 9.76 -29.23 8.46
N LYS A 61 8.92 -28.68 7.58
CA LYS A 61 7.92 -27.67 7.95
C LYS A 61 6.57 -28.37 8.23
N ILE A 62 6.18 -28.41 9.50
CA ILE A 62 4.90 -28.97 9.94
C ILE A 62 3.78 -27.98 9.58
N THR A 63 2.78 -28.43 8.81
CA THR A 63 1.65 -27.57 8.40
C THR A 63 0.34 -28.13 8.93
N THR A 64 -0.42 -27.34 9.70
CA THR A 64 -1.74 -27.72 10.20
C THR A 64 -2.80 -27.51 9.12
N ILE A 65 -3.50 -28.57 8.73
CA ILE A 65 -4.62 -28.55 7.79
C ILE A 65 -5.90 -29.11 8.45
N THR A 66 -7.05 -28.96 7.81
CA THR A 66 -8.32 -29.50 8.31
C THR A 66 -8.79 -30.68 7.47
N TYR A 67 -9.27 -31.74 8.12
CA TYR A 67 -9.74 -32.99 7.53
C TYR A 67 -11.16 -33.28 7.98
N LYS A 68 -12.05 -33.58 7.02
CA LYS A 68 -13.43 -33.98 7.31
C LYS A 68 -13.52 -35.51 7.36
N VAL A 69 -13.89 -36.05 8.53
CA VAL A 69 -14.02 -37.50 8.79
C VAL A 69 -15.02 -38.12 7.81
N LYS A 70 -14.62 -39.21 7.16
CA LYS A 70 -15.46 -39.96 6.19
C LYS A 70 -15.99 -41.25 6.82
N SER A 71 -17.03 -41.82 6.22
CA SER A 71 -17.58 -43.11 6.65
C SER A 71 -16.49 -44.18 6.74
N GLY A 72 -16.38 -44.86 7.88
CA GLY A 72 -15.36 -45.90 8.13
C GLY A 72 -13.99 -45.40 8.60
N ASP A 73 -13.78 -44.08 8.75
CA ASP A 73 -12.58 -43.54 9.37
C ASP A 73 -12.58 -43.78 10.89
N THR A 74 -11.40 -44.07 11.44
CA THR A 74 -11.12 -44.06 12.88
C THR A 74 -9.98 -43.09 13.18
N LEU A 75 -9.91 -42.58 14.40
CA LEU A 75 -8.88 -41.59 14.77
C LEU A 75 -7.47 -42.16 14.56
N SER A 76 -7.28 -43.47 14.80
CA SER A 76 -6.04 -44.20 14.50
C SER A 76 -5.67 -44.21 13.03
N LYS A 77 -6.63 -44.49 12.13
CA LYS A 77 -6.38 -44.50 10.67
C LYS A 77 -6.09 -43.10 10.13
N ILE A 78 -6.72 -42.07 10.70
CA ILE A 78 -6.47 -40.68 10.32
C ILE A 78 -5.07 -40.25 10.77
N ALA A 79 -4.70 -40.57 12.02
CA ALA A 79 -3.38 -40.26 12.57
C ALA A 79 -2.25 -40.95 11.78
N GLU A 80 -2.43 -42.22 11.43
CA GLU A 80 -1.49 -42.96 10.57
C GLU A 80 -1.31 -42.30 9.20
N ARG A 81 -2.42 -41.90 8.55
CA ARG A 81 -2.37 -41.20 7.25
C ARG A 81 -1.75 -39.81 7.32
N SER A 82 -1.88 -39.11 8.45
CA SER A 82 -1.30 -37.77 8.64
C SER A 82 0.14 -37.80 9.16
N GLY A 83 0.66 -38.95 9.57
CA GLY A 83 1.97 -39.09 10.20
C GLY A 83 2.01 -38.54 11.63
N GLU A 84 0.87 -38.44 12.30
CA GLU A 84 0.73 -37.97 13.68
C GLU A 84 0.43 -39.11 14.65
N SER A 85 0.69 -38.90 15.95
CA SER A 85 0.20 -39.82 16.97
C SER A 85 -1.29 -39.57 17.25
N VAL A 86 -2.02 -40.62 17.64
CA VAL A 86 -3.43 -40.48 18.04
C VAL A 86 -3.58 -39.50 19.20
N SER A 87 -2.62 -39.47 20.14
CA SER A 87 -2.64 -38.57 21.30
C SER A 87 -2.45 -37.11 20.93
N ASP A 88 -1.60 -36.80 19.95
CA ASP A 88 -1.43 -35.42 19.47
C ASP A 88 -2.67 -34.96 18.69
N LEU A 89 -3.28 -35.87 17.95
CA LEU A 89 -4.52 -35.61 17.24
C LEU A 89 -5.71 -35.40 18.20
N GLU A 90 -5.76 -36.12 19.32
CA GLU A 90 -6.74 -35.89 20.40
C GLU A 90 -6.56 -34.50 21.03
N LYS A 91 -5.31 -34.11 21.34
CA LYS A 91 -4.99 -32.82 21.99
C LYS A 91 -5.32 -31.63 21.11
N ILE A 92 -4.91 -31.64 19.83
CA ILE A 92 -5.15 -30.50 18.93
C ILE A 92 -6.63 -30.29 18.61
N ASN A 93 -7.43 -31.35 18.71
CA ASN A 93 -8.88 -31.32 18.47
C ASN A 93 -9.74 -31.31 19.73
N ASN A 94 -9.13 -31.32 20.92
CA ASN A 94 -9.82 -31.45 22.21
C ASN A 94 -10.78 -32.66 22.26
N ILE A 95 -10.37 -33.82 21.72
CA ILE A 95 -11.18 -35.04 21.72
C ILE A 95 -10.91 -35.82 23.00
N SER A 96 -11.93 -35.99 23.85
CA SER A 96 -11.84 -36.73 25.12
C SER A 96 -12.02 -38.25 24.97
N ASN A 97 -12.70 -38.70 23.92
CA ASN A 97 -12.87 -40.12 23.60
C ASN A 97 -12.65 -40.37 22.10
N ARG A 98 -11.55 -41.06 21.75
CA ARG A 98 -11.17 -41.37 20.36
C ARG A 98 -12.15 -42.22 19.57
N HIS A 99 -13.05 -42.92 20.26
CA HIS A 99 -14.06 -43.77 19.62
C HIS A 99 -15.33 -43.01 19.23
N GLU A 100 -15.43 -41.72 19.54
CA GLU A 100 -16.64 -40.91 19.31
C GLU A 100 -16.55 -39.95 18.13
N ILE A 101 -15.52 -40.05 17.28
CA ILE A 101 -15.49 -39.24 16.05
C ILE A 101 -16.62 -39.65 15.11
N ARG A 102 -17.32 -38.66 14.56
CA ARG A 102 -18.50 -38.89 13.70
C ARG A 102 -18.20 -38.53 12.26
N GLU A 103 -18.80 -39.26 11.33
CA GLU A 103 -18.77 -38.90 9.91
C GLU A 103 -19.23 -37.43 9.72
N GLY A 104 -18.46 -36.68 8.95
CA GLY A 104 -18.68 -35.26 8.70
C GLY A 104 -18.05 -34.30 9.73
N GLN A 105 -17.51 -34.80 10.84
CA GLN A 105 -16.77 -34.01 11.81
C GLN A 105 -15.46 -33.48 11.20
N VAL A 106 -15.10 -32.23 11.49
CA VAL A 106 -13.88 -31.61 10.97
C VAL A 106 -12.80 -31.63 12.06
N LEU A 107 -11.66 -32.24 11.75
CA LEU A 107 -10.47 -32.34 12.60
C LEU A 107 -9.33 -31.48 12.04
N LYS A 108 -8.52 -30.90 12.90
CA LYS A 108 -7.22 -30.31 12.61
C LYS A 108 -6.16 -31.42 12.66
N ILE A 109 -5.38 -31.56 11.60
CA ILE A 109 -4.27 -32.51 11.50
C ILE A 109 -2.99 -31.72 11.18
N ASN A 110 -1.86 -32.01 11.81
CA ASN A 110 -0.58 -31.47 11.35
C ASN A 110 0.06 -32.45 10.38
N SER A 111 0.21 -32.06 9.12
CA SER A 111 0.91 -32.86 8.12
C SER A 111 2.41 -32.56 8.21
N LYS A 112 3.19 -33.61 8.43
CA LYS A 112 4.62 -33.63 8.10
C LYS A 112 4.71 -34.04 6.63
N ALA A 113 5.32 -33.18 5.80
CA ALA A 113 5.60 -33.54 4.41
C ALA A 113 6.66 -34.64 4.39
N GLN A 114 6.24 -35.90 4.33
CA GLN A 114 7.14 -37.02 4.13
C GLN A 114 7.41 -37.17 2.64
N SER A 115 8.66 -36.91 2.23
CA SER A 115 9.15 -37.23 0.90
C SER A 115 9.20 -38.74 0.72
N SER A 116 8.39 -39.27 -0.20
CA SER A 116 8.52 -40.62 -0.73
C SER A 116 8.67 -40.55 -2.26
N SER A 117 9.92 -40.68 -2.68
CA SER A 117 10.46 -41.30 -3.91
C SER A 117 9.90 -40.92 -5.31
N GLU A 118 10.59 -39.96 -5.93
CA GLU A 118 11.20 -39.86 -7.28
C GLU A 118 10.80 -40.75 -8.50
N LYS A 119 9.85 -41.69 -8.44
CA LYS A 119 9.48 -42.49 -9.63
C LYS A 119 8.26 -42.00 -10.40
N ASN A 120 7.36 -41.26 -9.77
CA ASN A 120 6.15 -40.75 -10.44
C ASN A 120 6.34 -39.37 -11.09
N ASP A 121 7.38 -38.62 -10.72
CA ASP A 121 7.58 -37.23 -11.16
C ASP A 121 8.05 -37.11 -12.62
N LYS A 122 8.62 -38.20 -13.15
CA LYS A 122 9.07 -38.30 -14.54
C LYS A 122 7.92 -38.68 -15.48
N ASP A 123 7.05 -39.62 -15.09
CA ASP A 123 5.91 -40.07 -15.90
C ASP A 123 4.87 -38.96 -16.15
N TRP A 124 4.61 -38.08 -15.18
CA TRP A 124 3.68 -36.96 -15.40
C TRP A 124 4.29 -35.80 -16.19
N LYS A 125 5.60 -35.54 -16.05
CA LYS A 125 6.30 -34.51 -16.84
C LYS A 125 6.49 -34.95 -18.29
N ASP A 126 6.82 -36.22 -18.50
CA ASP A 126 6.94 -36.79 -19.84
C ASP A 126 5.56 -36.79 -20.54
N LYS A 127 4.46 -37.16 -19.86
CA LYS A 127 3.10 -37.06 -20.42
C LYS A 127 2.64 -35.64 -20.75
N ILE A 128 3.04 -34.65 -19.95
CA ILE A 128 2.74 -33.24 -20.24
C ILE A 128 3.57 -32.72 -21.41
N ASN A 129 4.84 -33.10 -21.49
CA ASN A 129 5.72 -32.71 -22.59
C ASN A 129 5.31 -33.39 -23.90
N ASP A 130 4.95 -34.67 -23.89
CA ASP A 130 4.41 -35.39 -25.04
C ASP A 130 3.08 -34.78 -25.52
N GLY A 131 2.22 -34.39 -24.58
CA GLY A 131 0.98 -33.67 -24.90
C GLY A 131 1.24 -32.27 -25.49
N LEU A 132 2.26 -31.57 -25.00
CA LEU A 132 2.67 -30.25 -25.49
C LEU A 132 3.32 -30.33 -26.88
N ASP A 133 4.13 -31.36 -27.14
CA ASP A 133 4.78 -31.56 -28.43
C ASP A 133 3.77 -32.08 -29.47
N SER A 134 2.83 -32.96 -29.09
CA SER A 134 1.68 -33.33 -29.93
C SER A 134 0.82 -32.11 -30.30
N LEU A 135 0.65 -31.16 -29.39
CA LEU A 135 -0.07 -29.92 -29.66
C LEU A 135 0.71 -28.99 -30.60
N LYS A 136 2.04 -28.90 -30.45
CA LYS A 136 2.90 -28.13 -31.37
C LYS A 136 2.91 -28.74 -32.77
N ASP A 137 2.96 -30.05 -32.88
CA ASP A 137 2.92 -30.76 -34.15
C ASP A 137 1.55 -30.59 -34.82
N SER A 138 0.45 -30.69 -34.08
CA SER A 138 -0.89 -30.41 -34.63
C SER A 138 -1.06 -28.95 -35.08
N VAL A 139 -0.47 -28.00 -34.35
CA VAL A 139 -0.43 -26.57 -34.76
C VAL A 139 0.45 -26.39 -36.00
N LYS A 140 1.59 -27.08 -36.09
CA LYS A 140 2.48 -27.02 -37.25
C LYS A 140 1.81 -27.62 -38.49
N ASP A 141 1.18 -28.79 -38.37
CA ASP A 141 0.42 -29.43 -39.46
C ASP A 141 -0.76 -28.58 -39.91
N THR A 142 -1.41 -27.86 -38.98
CA THR A 142 -2.46 -26.90 -39.32
C THR A 142 -1.90 -25.70 -40.07
N VAL A 143 -0.75 -25.17 -39.63
CA VAL A 143 -0.06 -24.05 -40.27
C VAL A 143 0.46 -24.43 -41.66
N ASP A 144 1.00 -25.63 -41.82
CA ASP A 144 1.52 -26.12 -43.10
C ASP A 144 0.36 -26.47 -44.06
N ASN A 145 -0.75 -27.04 -43.59
CA ASN A 145 -1.98 -27.15 -44.39
C ASN A 145 -2.58 -25.79 -44.80
N ILE A 146 -2.44 -24.76 -43.97
CA ILE A 146 -2.86 -23.39 -44.32
C ILE A 146 -1.91 -22.81 -45.37
N LYS A 147 -0.60 -23.04 -45.28
CA LYS A 147 0.38 -22.61 -46.28
C LYS A 147 0.19 -23.33 -47.61
N ASP A 148 -0.08 -24.63 -47.61
CA ASP A 148 -0.36 -25.39 -48.83
C ASP A 148 -1.67 -24.91 -49.49
N LYS A 149 -2.70 -24.60 -48.70
CA LYS A 149 -3.94 -23.97 -49.20
C LYS A 149 -3.77 -22.52 -49.66
N LEU A 150 -2.71 -21.84 -49.23
CA LEU A 150 -2.33 -20.49 -49.69
C LEU A 150 -1.33 -20.51 -50.85
N GLY A 151 -0.65 -21.65 -51.08
CA GLY A 151 0.35 -21.85 -52.13
C GLY A 151 -0.24 -22.04 -53.52
N ASP A 152 -1.53 -22.37 -53.63
CA ASP A 152 -2.28 -22.52 -54.89
C ASP A 152 -2.96 -21.22 -55.38
N LEU A 153 -2.63 -20.06 -54.79
CA LEU A 153 -3.00 -18.76 -55.34
C LEU A 153 -1.83 -18.23 -56.19
N ASP A 154 -1.80 -18.66 -57.45
CA ASP A 154 -0.96 -18.09 -58.50
C ASP A 154 -1.14 -16.56 -58.55
N ASN A 155 -0.05 -15.85 -58.28
CA ASN A 155 0.05 -14.42 -58.52
C ASN A 155 1.14 -14.21 -59.59
N ASP A 156 0.85 -14.70 -60.78
CA ASP A 156 1.57 -14.32 -61.98
C ASP A 156 1.15 -12.89 -62.34
N THR A 157 1.92 -11.90 -61.90
CA THR A 157 2.32 -10.72 -62.70
C THR A 157 3.09 -9.67 -61.86
N LEU A 158 4.14 -9.14 -62.50
CA LEU A 158 4.88 -7.89 -62.23
C LEU A 158 6.23 -7.99 -61.49
N GLY A 159 7.29 -7.93 -62.31
CA GLY A 159 8.14 -6.73 -62.28
C GLY A 159 9.49 -6.84 -61.56
N ASN A 160 10.44 -7.45 -62.25
CA ASN A 160 11.87 -7.48 -61.93
C ASN A 160 12.51 -6.07 -62.00
N HIS A 161 13.11 -5.58 -60.92
CA HIS A 161 14.22 -4.60 -60.98
C HIS A 161 15.13 -4.69 -59.72
N ASN A 162 16.33 -5.25 -59.92
CA ASN A 162 17.47 -5.15 -59.02
C ASN A 162 18.21 -3.80 -59.18
N PRO A 163 18.90 -3.32 -58.12
CA PRO A 163 20.18 -2.62 -58.28
C PRO A 163 21.35 -3.33 -57.56
N PRO A 164 22.61 -3.04 -57.93
CA PRO A 164 23.74 -3.98 -57.86
C PRO A 164 24.63 -3.88 -56.60
N ALA A 165 25.57 -4.82 -56.50
CA ALA A 165 26.39 -5.18 -55.35
C ALA A 165 27.74 -4.42 -55.15
N SER A 166 28.10 -4.20 -53.87
CA SER A 166 29.39 -4.37 -53.14
C SER A 166 30.73 -3.81 -53.71
N LYS A 167 31.57 -3.04 -52.97
CA LYS A 167 32.68 -3.40 -52.01
C LYS A 167 33.67 -2.18 -51.91
N PRO A 168 34.79 -2.13 -51.12
CA PRO A 168 35.24 -2.87 -49.93
C PRO A 168 35.72 -1.97 -48.74
N SER A 169 36.10 -2.61 -47.63
CA SER A 169 36.60 -2.09 -46.34
C SER A 169 38.13 -1.84 -46.25
N ILE A 170 38.59 -0.89 -45.41
CA ILE A 170 39.97 -0.76 -44.86
C ILE A 170 39.90 -0.31 -43.35
N PRO A 171 40.83 -0.70 -42.45
CA PRO A 171 40.55 -0.91 -41.03
C PRO A 171 41.23 0.05 -40.00
N THR A 172 40.60 0.17 -38.80
CA THR A 172 41.12 0.46 -37.42
C THR A 172 41.85 1.80 -37.12
N PRO A 173 41.79 2.38 -35.87
CA PRO A 173 42.02 1.69 -34.60
C PRO A 173 40.96 1.88 -33.51
N THR A 174 40.80 0.83 -32.73
CA THR A 174 40.07 0.72 -31.47
C THR A 174 40.77 1.54 -30.38
N PRO A 175 40.07 2.44 -29.65
CA PRO A 175 40.46 2.79 -28.30
C PRO A 175 39.87 1.73 -27.37
N THR A 176 40.73 0.86 -26.85
CA THR A 176 40.45 0.02 -25.70
C THR A 176 40.20 0.90 -24.47
N LYS A 177 38.91 1.12 -24.14
CA LYS A 177 38.50 1.50 -22.79
C LYS A 177 37.88 0.28 -22.10
N PRO A 178 38.09 0.12 -20.79
CA PRO A 178 37.89 -1.14 -20.10
C PRO A 178 36.44 -1.58 -20.26
N LYS A 179 36.28 -2.82 -20.69
CA LYS A 179 35.06 -3.58 -20.52
C LYS A 179 34.82 -3.61 -19.01
N VAL A 180 33.97 -2.71 -18.52
CA VAL A 180 33.41 -2.88 -17.18
C VAL A 180 32.55 -4.11 -17.33
N ASP A 181 33.08 -5.26 -16.92
CA ASP A 181 32.26 -6.43 -16.67
C ASP A 181 31.24 -5.98 -15.63
N ILE A 182 30.06 -5.59 -16.11
CA ILE A 182 28.90 -5.36 -15.25
C ILE A 182 28.60 -6.76 -14.74
N PRO A 183 28.82 -7.06 -13.45
CA PRO A 183 28.50 -8.37 -12.94
C PRO A 183 27.03 -8.61 -13.25
N ASP A 184 26.69 -9.80 -13.74
CA ASP A 184 25.35 -10.33 -13.50
C ASP A 184 25.22 -10.45 -11.98
N VAL A 185 24.81 -9.35 -11.35
CA VAL A 185 24.52 -9.32 -9.93
C VAL A 185 23.31 -10.22 -9.79
N GLU A 186 23.52 -11.43 -9.28
CA GLU A 186 22.44 -12.29 -8.82
C GLU A 186 21.45 -11.41 -8.04
N LEU A 187 20.19 -11.41 -8.49
CA LEU A 187 19.05 -10.69 -7.90
C LEU A 187 18.65 -11.32 -6.54
N ASN A 188 19.63 -11.61 -5.70
CA ASN A 188 19.51 -12.30 -4.42
C ASN A 188 19.53 -11.28 -3.28
N LYS A 189 18.47 -10.46 -3.14
CA LYS A 189 17.92 -9.95 -1.86
C LYS A 189 16.75 -8.97 -2.09
N ASN A 190 15.56 -9.37 -1.66
CA ASN A 190 14.37 -8.53 -1.56
C ASN A 190 14.63 -7.40 -0.55
N SER A 191 14.42 -6.12 -0.91
CA SER A 191 14.85 -4.99 -0.05
C SER A 191 14.95 -3.62 -0.74
N GLY A 192 14.17 -2.60 -0.36
CA GLY A 192 14.57 -1.19 -0.49
C GLY A 192 15.60 -0.79 0.57
N ASN A 193 16.47 0.20 0.33
CA ASN A 193 17.60 0.49 1.21
C ASN A 193 17.23 1.31 2.48
N ASN A 194 17.65 0.86 3.66
CA ASN A 194 17.74 1.65 4.88
C ASN A 194 19.02 2.52 4.87
N GLN A 195 19.23 3.25 5.98
CA GLN A 195 20.34 4.21 6.19
C GLN A 195 21.77 3.65 5.92
N LYS A 196 21.95 2.33 5.78
CA LYS A 196 23.23 1.67 5.49
C LYS A 196 23.27 0.95 4.14
N GLY A 197 22.23 1.08 3.31
CA GLY A 197 22.12 0.33 2.05
C GLY A 197 21.56 -1.07 2.20
N ASN A 198 20.92 -1.40 3.34
CA ASN A 198 20.34 -2.73 3.57
C ASN A 198 18.83 -2.73 3.35
N PRO A 199 18.25 -3.83 2.86
CA PRO A 199 16.82 -4.12 2.89
C PRO A 199 16.02 -3.57 4.11
N ALA A 200 14.99 -2.74 3.91
CA ALA A 200 14.13 -2.16 4.95
C ALA A 200 12.66 -2.57 4.75
N GLU A 201 12.11 -3.36 5.68
CA GLU A 201 10.72 -3.79 5.62
C GLU A 201 9.71 -2.71 6.06
N GLN A 202 10.16 -1.67 6.77
CA GLN A 202 9.34 -0.56 7.28
C GLN A 202 10.10 0.78 7.30
N ILE A 203 9.38 1.90 7.10
CA ILE A 203 9.91 3.27 7.22
C ILE A 203 9.57 3.84 8.60
N THR A 204 10.58 4.36 9.29
CA THR A 204 10.40 5.10 10.55
C THR A 204 9.99 6.55 10.30
N TYR A 205 8.87 6.93 10.90
CA TYR A 205 8.38 8.30 10.97
C TYR A 205 9.07 9.00 12.13
N ASP A 206 9.81 10.06 11.82
CA ASP A 206 10.47 10.91 12.80
C ASP A 206 10.37 12.38 12.37
N SER A 207 10.64 13.28 13.30
CA SER A 207 10.54 14.73 13.06
C SER A 207 11.51 15.25 12.00
N LYS A 208 12.53 14.47 11.62
CA LYS A 208 13.58 14.86 10.68
C LYS A 208 13.34 14.33 9.27
N THR A 209 12.29 13.54 9.06
CA THR A 209 12.04 12.83 7.79
C THR A 209 10.83 13.40 7.08
N THR A 210 11.02 13.87 5.84
CA THR A 210 9.93 14.01 4.87
C THR A 210 9.57 12.61 4.36
N VAL A 211 8.29 12.24 4.38
CA VAL A 211 7.82 10.96 3.85
C VAL A 211 6.96 11.21 2.61
N TYR A 212 7.32 10.56 1.50
CA TYR A 212 6.58 10.59 0.25
C TYR A 212 5.77 9.30 0.11
N HIS A 213 4.46 9.43 0.19
CA HIS A 213 3.50 8.37 -0.08
C HIS A 213 3.09 8.44 -1.54
N ILE A 214 3.49 7.46 -2.33
CA ILE A 214 3.42 7.45 -3.79
C ILE A 214 2.36 6.43 -4.21
N TYR A 215 1.27 6.87 -4.81
CA TYR A 215 0.18 5.99 -5.22
C TYR A 215 0.31 5.63 -6.71
N TYR A 216 -0.09 4.41 -7.07
CA TYR A 216 0.01 3.86 -8.43
C TYR A 216 -0.64 4.73 -9.53
N ASP A 217 -1.56 5.63 -9.16
CA ASP A 217 -2.31 6.51 -10.05
C ASP A 217 -1.63 7.87 -10.29
N GLY A 218 -0.43 8.09 -9.72
CA GLY A 218 0.33 9.33 -9.86
C GLY A 218 0.12 10.33 -8.71
N ARG A 219 -0.78 10.05 -7.75
CA ARG A 219 -0.96 10.89 -6.57
C ARG A 219 0.22 10.72 -5.60
N ILE A 220 0.66 11.82 -4.99
CA ILE A 220 1.72 11.83 -3.98
C ILE A 220 1.23 12.59 -2.75
N GLU A 221 1.18 11.95 -1.59
CA GLU A 221 1.02 12.65 -0.31
C GLU A 221 2.41 12.88 0.30
N ARG A 222 2.74 14.12 0.64
CA ARG A 222 4.00 14.48 1.29
C ARG A 222 3.75 14.82 2.75
N ALA A 223 4.21 13.95 3.62
CA ALA A 223 4.13 14.12 5.05
C ALA A 223 5.43 14.77 5.57
N ASN A 224 5.30 15.77 6.46
CA ASN A 224 6.42 16.50 7.07
C ASN A 224 7.30 17.19 6.03
N GLY A 225 6.67 17.85 5.05
CA GLY A 225 7.37 18.46 3.91
C GLY A 225 8.41 19.53 4.28
N GLN A 226 8.41 20.02 5.52
CA GLN A 226 9.40 20.97 6.05
C GLN A 226 10.67 20.29 6.58
N ALA A 227 10.66 18.96 6.76
CA ALA A 227 11.79 18.25 7.34
C ALA A 227 12.88 17.97 6.31
N VAL A 228 14.08 18.45 6.60
CA VAL A 228 15.22 18.45 5.68
C VAL A 228 16.34 17.50 6.11
N GLY A 229 16.08 16.60 7.05
CA GLY A 229 17.06 15.59 7.47
C GLY A 229 17.10 14.41 6.50
N TYR A 230 15.94 13.80 6.24
CA TYR A 230 15.81 12.61 5.41
C TYR A 230 14.59 12.69 4.48
N ALA A 231 14.65 11.96 3.37
CA ALA A 231 13.50 11.60 2.57
C ALA A 231 13.25 10.09 2.67
N ALA A 232 12.00 9.70 2.81
CA ALA A 232 11.58 8.31 2.76
C ALA A 232 10.48 8.13 1.70
N PHE A 233 10.50 6.99 0.99
CA PHE A 233 9.61 6.74 -0.15
C PHE A 233 8.83 5.46 0.06
N ILE A 234 7.49 5.57 0.03
CA ILE A 234 6.56 4.44 0.16
C ILE A 234 5.70 4.41 -1.08
N TYR A 235 5.68 3.28 -1.80
CA TYR A 235 4.82 3.08 -2.95
C TYR A 235 3.62 2.18 -2.61
N TYR A 236 2.44 2.64 -3.02
CA TYR A 236 1.14 1.98 -2.85
C TYR A 236 0.68 1.47 -4.21
N ALA A 237 0.83 0.16 -4.42
CA ALA A 237 0.49 -0.48 -5.67
C ALA A 237 -1.03 -0.61 -5.86
N LYS A 238 -1.46 -0.83 -7.11
CA LYS A 238 -2.88 -0.96 -7.48
C LYS A 238 -3.61 -2.11 -6.80
N ASP A 239 -2.89 -3.18 -6.47
CA ASP A 239 -3.42 -4.34 -5.74
C ASP A 239 -3.50 -4.13 -4.22
N GLY A 240 -3.13 -2.93 -3.74
CA GLY A 240 -3.10 -2.56 -2.32
C GLY A 240 -1.83 -3.00 -1.59
N SER A 241 -0.85 -3.60 -2.28
CA SER A 241 0.44 -3.92 -1.68
C SER A 241 1.27 -2.66 -1.43
N VAL A 242 2.06 -2.68 -0.35
CA VAL A 242 2.85 -1.55 0.13
C VAL A 242 4.34 -1.87 0.03
N HIS A 243 5.06 -0.93 -0.56
CA HIS A 243 6.46 -1.06 -0.95
C HIS A 243 7.28 0.05 -0.34
N ASN A 244 8.12 -0.29 0.65
CA ASN A 244 9.06 0.65 1.23
C ASN A 244 10.30 0.73 0.32
N LEU A 245 10.41 1.82 -0.45
CA LEU A 245 11.45 2.02 -1.45
C LEU A 245 12.74 2.60 -0.86
N GLY A 246 12.77 2.78 0.46
CA GLY A 246 13.95 3.17 1.23
C GLY A 246 13.89 4.57 1.83
N LYS A 247 14.93 4.92 2.58
CA LYS A 247 15.10 6.20 3.26
C LYS A 247 16.54 6.68 3.13
N SER A 248 16.73 7.93 2.72
CA SER A 248 18.04 8.53 2.48
C SER A 248 18.12 9.95 3.04
N THR A 249 19.34 10.39 3.34
CA THR A 249 19.60 11.75 3.86
C THR A 249 19.41 12.78 2.74
N TYR A 250 18.84 13.93 3.06
CA TYR A 250 18.89 15.07 2.14
C TYR A 250 20.30 15.65 2.06
N ILE A 251 20.77 15.86 0.85
CA ILE A 251 22.01 16.58 0.54
C ILE A 251 21.64 18.01 0.18
N ILE A 252 22.33 18.97 0.78
CA ILE A 252 22.04 20.39 0.62
C ILE A 252 22.85 20.92 -0.55
N GLY A 253 22.17 21.39 -1.59
CA GLY A 253 22.75 22.09 -2.74
C GLY A 253 22.29 23.56 -2.80
N ASP A 254 22.84 24.26 -3.78
CA ASP A 254 22.42 25.60 -4.14
C ASP A 254 21.13 25.57 -4.97
N LYS A 255 20.22 26.51 -4.70
CA LYS A 255 19.03 26.68 -5.53
C LYS A 255 19.36 27.51 -6.75
N PHE A 256 18.89 27.07 -7.91
CA PHE A 256 18.97 27.79 -9.18
C PHE A 256 17.58 28.16 -9.67
N GLU A 257 17.48 29.23 -10.44
CA GLU A 257 16.23 29.63 -11.09
C GLU A 257 16.47 30.07 -12.53
N TYR A 258 15.40 29.95 -13.32
CA TYR A 258 15.37 30.49 -14.67
C TYR A 258 15.04 31.98 -14.64
N TYR A 259 15.69 32.73 -15.53
CA TYR A 259 15.37 34.13 -15.78
C TYR A 259 15.61 34.45 -17.26
N TYR A 260 14.98 35.52 -17.76
CA TYR A 260 15.11 35.91 -19.16
C TYR A 260 16.03 37.12 -19.31
N VAL A 261 16.94 37.06 -20.28
CA VAL A 261 17.72 38.20 -20.76
C VAL A 261 17.50 38.35 -22.25
N LYS A 262 16.90 39.47 -22.69
CA LYS A 262 16.60 39.71 -24.12
C LYS A 262 15.87 38.51 -24.77
N LYS A 263 14.84 37.96 -24.09
CA LYS A 263 14.07 36.75 -24.49
C LYS A 263 14.87 35.44 -24.55
N VAL A 264 16.14 35.43 -24.12
CA VAL A 264 16.93 34.20 -23.97
C VAL A 264 16.81 33.69 -22.54
N LEU A 265 16.41 32.43 -22.39
CA LEU A 265 16.36 31.76 -21.10
C LEU A 265 17.77 31.55 -20.56
N LYS A 266 18.02 32.00 -19.33
CA LYS A 266 19.26 31.84 -18.59
C LYS A 266 18.98 31.24 -17.22
N VAL A 267 20.03 30.74 -16.58
CA VAL A 267 19.99 30.15 -15.24
C VAL A 267 20.91 30.95 -14.33
N ARG A 268 20.46 31.24 -13.11
CA ARG A 268 21.29 31.85 -12.06
C ARG A 268 21.10 31.14 -10.74
N LYS A 269 22.13 31.19 -9.90
CA LYS A 269 22.03 30.81 -8.50
C LYS A 269 21.16 31.84 -7.76
N VAL A 270 20.28 31.36 -6.89
CA VAL A 270 19.46 32.19 -6.01
C VAL A 270 20.28 32.52 -4.76
N ASN A 271 20.37 33.80 -4.41
CA ASN A 271 21.11 34.24 -3.22
C ASN A 271 20.54 33.57 -1.96
N ASN A 272 21.40 32.87 -1.22
CA ASN A 272 21.05 32.07 -0.03
C ASN A 272 19.97 30.99 -0.27
N GLY A 273 19.61 30.73 -1.52
CA GLY A 273 18.62 29.71 -1.87
C GLY A 273 19.25 28.32 -1.76
N LYS A 274 18.54 27.41 -1.11
CA LYS A 274 18.94 26.01 -0.96
C LYS A 274 17.99 25.09 -1.70
N THR A 275 18.54 24.00 -2.23
CA THR A 275 17.77 22.85 -2.70
C THR A 275 18.17 21.62 -1.90
N TYR A 276 17.24 20.68 -1.75
CA TYR A 276 17.42 19.47 -0.97
C TYR A 276 17.31 18.27 -1.89
N LEU A 277 18.42 17.57 -2.05
CA LEU A 277 18.63 16.56 -3.07
C LEU A 277 18.79 15.18 -2.45
N ILE A 278 18.44 14.17 -3.22
CA ILE A 278 18.55 12.76 -2.89
C ILE A 278 19.47 12.12 -3.91
N ASP A 279 20.46 11.40 -3.40
CA ASP A 279 21.36 10.57 -4.21
C ASP A 279 20.61 9.33 -4.73
N GLN A 280 20.40 9.28 -6.04
CA GLN A 280 19.76 8.18 -6.74
C GLN A 280 20.44 6.84 -6.49
N ASN A 281 21.75 6.81 -6.25
CA ASN A 281 22.48 5.56 -6.01
C ASN A 281 21.97 4.85 -4.74
N LYS A 282 21.37 5.59 -3.79
CA LYS A 282 20.76 4.99 -2.59
C LYS A 282 19.40 4.36 -2.86
N HIS A 283 18.80 4.62 -4.02
CA HIS A 283 17.52 4.09 -4.48
C HIS A 283 17.65 3.43 -5.87
N SER A 284 18.80 2.81 -6.16
CA SER A 284 19.12 2.26 -7.49
C SER A 284 18.37 0.97 -7.83
N GLN A 285 17.76 0.29 -6.87
CA GLN A 285 16.99 -0.92 -7.16
C GLN A 285 15.96 -1.23 -6.07
N TYR A 286 14.93 -1.96 -6.47
CA TYR A 286 13.90 -2.51 -5.60
C TYR A 286 13.28 -3.76 -6.25
N ARG A 287 12.96 -4.77 -5.44
CA ARG A 287 12.14 -5.91 -5.85
C ARG A 287 11.37 -6.46 -4.65
N LYS A 288 10.06 -6.59 -4.81
CA LYS A 288 9.17 -7.32 -3.88
C LYS A 288 7.89 -7.70 -4.62
N GLY A 289 7.60 -9.00 -4.70
CA GLY A 289 6.44 -9.49 -5.44
C GLY A 289 6.50 -9.04 -6.90
N ASN A 290 5.39 -8.45 -7.38
CA ASN A 290 5.26 -7.98 -8.76
C ASN A 290 5.84 -6.58 -9.01
N VAL A 291 6.32 -5.90 -7.95
CA VAL A 291 6.91 -4.56 -8.09
C VAL A 291 8.42 -4.66 -8.10
N SER A 292 9.04 -4.18 -9.18
CA SER A 292 10.49 -4.12 -9.27
C SER A 292 11.02 -3.03 -10.19
N TYR A 293 12.21 -2.52 -9.86
CA TYR A 293 13.01 -1.70 -10.75
C TYR A 293 14.50 -1.85 -10.42
N GLN A 294 15.35 -1.58 -11.41
CA GLN A 294 16.77 -1.36 -11.32
C GLN A 294 17.06 -0.13 -12.18
N TRP A 295 17.66 0.89 -11.61
CA TRP A 295 17.91 2.17 -12.25
C TRP A 295 19.38 2.54 -12.14
N ILE A 296 20.03 2.68 -13.30
CA ILE A 296 21.44 3.02 -13.42
C ILE A 296 21.59 4.36 -14.14
N ILE A 297 22.34 5.29 -13.56
CA ILE A 297 22.74 6.52 -14.25
C ILE A 297 24.16 6.30 -14.80
N PHE A 298 24.28 6.37 -16.13
CA PHE A 298 25.56 6.31 -16.85
C PHE A 298 26.07 7.73 -17.14
N GLY A 299 27.18 8.11 -16.53
CA GLY A 299 27.90 9.34 -16.86
C GLY A 299 28.91 9.75 -15.78
N ASP A 300 29.98 10.40 -16.20
CA ASP A 300 31.07 10.87 -15.32
C ASP A 300 30.74 12.21 -14.63
N ASP A 301 29.61 12.84 -14.99
CA ASP A 301 29.26 14.21 -14.59
C ASP A 301 28.64 14.33 -13.18
N GLU A 302 28.64 13.25 -12.38
CA GLU A 302 28.08 13.21 -11.02
C GLU A 302 26.59 13.65 -10.92
N ARG A 303 25.80 13.48 -11.98
CA ARG A 303 24.40 13.98 -12.05
C ARG A 303 23.36 13.04 -11.43
N HIS A 304 23.67 12.44 -10.28
CA HIS A 304 22.83 11.44 -9.61
C HIS A 304 21.73 12.04 -8.72
N TYR A 305 21.56 13.36 -8.70
CA TYR A 305 20.85 14.03 -7.60
C TYR A 305 19.50 14.57 -8.05
N LEU A 306 18.45 14.18 -7.33
CA LEU A 306 17.07 14.57 -7.59
C LEU A 306 16.49 15.30 -6.39
N SER A 307 15.57 16.25 -6.61
CA SER A 307 14.70 16.71 -5.54
C SER A 307 13.86 15.55 -5.00
N GLY A 308 13.42 15.63 -3.74
CA GLY A 308 12.60 14.56 -3.14
C GLY A 308 11.32 14.27 -3.94
N LEU A 309 10.63 15.29 -4.45
CA LEU A 309 9.45 15.09 -5.30
C LEU A 309 9.78 14.47 -6.65
N ALA A 310 10.84 14.91 -7.31
CA ALA A 310 11.26 14.33 -8.60
C ALA A 310 11.62 12.86 -8.44
N MET A 311 12.34 12.51 -7.36
CA MET A 311 12.63 11.12 -6.99
C MET A 311 11.35 10.32 -6.79
N ALA A 312 10.39 10.85 -6.01
CA ALA A 312 9.11 10.18 -5.76
C ALA A 312 8.33 9.89 -7.07
N CYS A 313 8.30 10.85 -8.00
CA CYS A 313 7.62 10.69 -9.29
C CYS A 313 8.29 9.61 -10.16
N VAL A 314 9.61 9.63 -10.25
CA VAL A 314 10.40 8.68 -11.05
C VAL A 314 10.27 7.27 -10.47
N LEU A 315 10.43 7.12 -9.15
CA LEU A 315 10.25 5.84 -8.45
C LEU A 315 8.83 5.30 -8.63
N GLY A 316 7.81 6.15 -8.50
CA GLY A 316 6.41 5.80 -8.73
C GLY A 316 6.15 5.27 -10.15
N ALA A 317 6.64 5.99 -11.16
CA ALA A 317 6.51 5.58 -12.55
C ALA A 317 7.15 4.20 -12.80
N MET A 318 8.39 3.99 -12.36
CA MET A 318 9.09 2.71 -12.52
C MET A 318 8.39 1.56 -11.77
N CYS A 319 7.87 1.81 -10.56
CA CYS A 319 7.14 0.81 -9.79
C CYS A 319 5.79 0.47 -10.42
N SER A 320 5.10 1.44 -11.03
CA SER A 320 3.76 1.25 -11.61
C SER A 320 3.73 0.31 -12.81
N ILE A 321 4.81 0.29 -13.59
CA ILE A 321 4.93 -0.53 -14.80
C ILE A 321 5.88 -1.73 -14.62
N SER A 322 6.82 -1.65 -13.66
CA SER A 322 7.72 -2.75 -13.28
C SER A 322 8.44 -3.45 -14.43
N ILE A 323 8.81 -2.70 -15.49
CA ILE A 323 9.51 -3.19 -16.68
C ILE A 323 10.92 -3.73 -16.35
N GLY A 324 11.46 -3.43 -15.16
CA GLY A 324 12.65 -4.06 -14.63
C GLY A 324 13.88 -3.18 -14.65
N LYS A 325 14.45 -2.85 -15.82
CA LYS A 325 15.75 -2.15 -15.89
C LYS A 325 15.67 -0.83 -16.65
N TYR A 326 16.19 0.24 -16.05
CA TYR A 326 16.17 1.61 -16.56
C TYR A 326 17.57 2.20 -16.54
N THR A 327 17.88 3.01 -17.55
CA THR A 327 19.18 3.68 -17.65
C THR A 327 18.99 5.16 -17.94
N GLY A 328 19.87 6.01 -17.42
CA GLY A 328 19.78 7.47 -17.59
C GLY A 328 21.13 8.14 -17.68
N THR A 329 21.14 9.45 -17.97
CA THR A 329 22.35 10.30 -17.96
C THR A 329 22.33 11.35 -16.86
N GLY A 330 21.25 11.40 -16.06
CA GLY A 330 21.21 12.11 -14.79
C GLY A 330 20.20 13.25 -14.72
N PHE A 331 20.15 13.88 -13.54
CA PHE A 331 19.32 15.03 -13.19
C PHE A 331 20.24 16.21 -12.85
N SER A 332 20.50 16.55 -11.59
CA SER A 332 21.47 17.59 -11.23
C SER A 332 22.74 17.02 -10.63
N THR A 333 23.79 17.84 -10.57
CA THR A 333 24.97 17.57 -9.73
C THR A 333 24.62 17.64 -8.24
N VAL A 334 25.55 17.25 -7.38
CA VAL A 334 25.39 17.32 -5.91
C VAL A 334 25.11 18.75 -5.42
N THR A 335 25.56 19.75 -6.19
CA THR A 335 25.37 21.18 -5.87
C THR A 335 24.01 21.72 -6.30
N GLY A 336 23.19 20.94 -7.02
CA GLY A 336 21.93 21.39 -7.60
C GLY A 336 22.08 22.09 -8.96
N SER A 337 23.30 22.28 -9.45
CA SER A 337 23.56 22.79 -10.79
C SER A 337 23.29 21.72 -11.86
N SER A 338 23.09 22.17 -13.09
CA SER A 338 22.88 21.28 -14.25
C SER A 338 24.13 20.54 -14.72
N GLY A 339 25.30 20.85 -14.15
CA GLY A 339 26.59 20.33 -14.63
C GLY A 339 26.99 20.94 -15.98
N GLY A 340 27.62 20.12 -16.82
CA GLY A 340 28.21 20.53 -18.11
C GLY A 340 27.20 20.98 -19.17
N VAL A 341 26.89 20.11 -20.14
CA VAL A 341 26.22 20.48 -21.41
C VAL A 341 24.73 20.83 -21.28
N SER A 342 24.01 20.29 -20.30
CA SER A 342 22.60 20.63 -20.09
C SER A 342 22.47 21.89 -19.25
N LYS A 343 21.56 22.79 -19.65
CA LYS A 343 21.22 23.99 -18.86
C LYS A 343 19.93 23.84 -18.07
N SER A 344 19.13 22.79 -18.33
CA SER A 344 17.79 22.64 -17.73
C SER A 344 17.75 21.75 -16.49
N HIS A 345 18.82 20.98 -16.28
CA HIS A 345 19.03 19.96 -15.25
C HIS A 345 19.28 20.52 -13.84
N ILE A 346 18.60 21.60 -13.48
CA ILE A 346 18.80 22.29 -12.20
C ILE A 346 17.87 21.75 -11.09
N ASN A 347 18.32 21.90 -9.84
CA ASN A 347 17.61 21.54 -8.62
C ASN A 347 17.14 20.07 -8.54
N GLY A 348 17.66 19.19 -9.40
CA GLY A 348 17.27 17.80 -9.47
C GLY A 348 15.82 17.59 -9.93
N ILE A 349 15.30 18.46 -10.80
CA ILE A 349 13.91 18.41 -11.29
C ILE A 349 13.85 17.76 -12.68
N ASN A 350 14.56 18.32 -13.66
CA ASN A 350 14.62 17.76 -15.01
C ASN A 350 15.78 16.78 -15.11
N GLY A 351 15.63 15.76 -15.94
CA GLY A 351 16.65 14.73 -16.13
C GLY A 351 16.45 13.95 -17.41
N ASP A 352 17.39 13.04 -17.68
CA ASP A 352 17.45 12.28 -18.92
C ASP A 352 17.43 10.78 -18.65
N PHE A 353 16.56 10.07 -19.37
CA PHE A 353 16.56 8.61 -19.45
C PHE A 353 17.06 8.18 -20.83
N ARG A 354 17.93 7.18 -20.89
CA ARG A 354 18.25 6.52 -22.16
C ARG A 354 17.05 5.66 -22.58
N TYR A 355 16.91 5.47 -23.88
CA TYR A 355 15.79 4.68 -24.41
C TYR A 355 15.91 3.21 -24.02
N LEU A 356 14.77 2.58 -23.75
CA LEU A 356 14.68 1.16 -23.47
C LEU A 356 14.86 0.36 -24.78
N GLY A 357 15.61 -0.74 -24.69
CA GLY A 357 15.84 -1.66 -25.78
C GLY A 357 15.18 -3.01 -25.53
N VAL A 358 14.79 -3.71 -26.60
CA VAL A 358 14.18 -5.04 -26.50
C VAL A 358 15.11 -5.98 -25.75
N ASN A 359 14.56 -6.86 -24.93
CA ASN A 359 15.32 -7.81 -24.10
C ASN A 359 16.42 -7.14 -23.25
N ASN A 360 16.18 -5.91 -22.80
CA ASN A 360 17.14 -5.10 -22.02
C ASN A 360 18.46 -4.77 -22.75
N LYS A 361 18.48 -4.71 -24.09
CA LYS A 361 19.71 -4.35 -24.84
C LYS A 361 20.31 -3.01 -24.42
N HIS A 362 19.51 -2.07 -23.92
CA HIS A 362 19.96 -0.77 -23.38
C HIS A 362 20.91 -0.86 -22.17
N MET A 363 21.01 -2.04 -21.54
CA MET A 363 21.96 -2.33 -20.47
C MET A 363 23.37 -2.64 -20.98
N GLN A 364 23.47 -3.10 -22.24
CA GLN A 364 24.73 -3.55 -22.85
C GLN A 364 25.25 -2.51 -23.83
N ILE A 365 24.34 -1.90 -24.61
CA ILE A 365 24.67 -0.94 -25.66
C ILE A 365 23.68 0.23 -25.62
N GLN A 366 24.13 1.43 -26.02
CA GLN A 366 23.27 2.60 -26.05
C GLN A 366 22.19 2.45 -27.14
N THR A 367 20.94 2.65 -26.75
CA THR A 367 19.79 2.59 -27.66
C THR A 367 19.48 3.98 -28.23
N TYR A 368 19.36 4.03 -29.56
CA TYR A 368 19.04 5.23 -30.32
C TYR A 368 17.65 5.16 -30.92
N THR A 369 17.04 6.29 -31.25
CA THR A 369 15.74 6.37 -31.97
C THR A 369 15.78 5.72 -33.36
N SER A 370 16.97 5.41 -33.87
CA SER A 370 17.20 4.66 -35.11
C SER A 370 17.66 3.22 -34.89
N SER A 371 17.83 2.78 -33.65
CA SER A 371 18.27 1.42 -33.35
C SER A 371 17.16 0.41 -33.68
N ASP A 372 17.53 -0.66 -34.37
CA ASP A 372 16.66 -1.84 -34.63
C ASP A 372 16.08 -2.47 -33.35
N HIS A 373 16.82 -2.35 -32.25
CA HIS A 373 16.48 -2.87 -30.94
C HIS A 373 15.79 -1.85 -30.03
N PHE A 374 15.38 -0.69 -30.53
CA PHE A 374 14.56 0.24 -29.75
C PHE A 374 13.21 -0.38 -29.42
N ASP A 375 12.86 -0.48 -28.13
CA ASP A 375 11.58 -1.04 -27.70
C ASP A 375 10.49 0.03 -27.69
N TRP A 376 9.71 0.11 -28.76
CA TRP A 376 8.65 1.10 -28.87
C TRP A 376 7.63 1.02 -27.74
N ASN A 377 7.16 -0.18 -27.41
CA ASN A 377 6.07 -0.33 -26.45
C ASN A 377 6.55 -0.01 -25.04
N ALA A 378 7.74 -0.50 -24.65
CA ALA A 378 8.29 -0.20 -23.34
C ALA A 378 8.57 1.29 -23.14
N ASN A 379 9.08 1.98 -24.17
CA ASN A 379 9.31 3.43 -24.08
C ASN A 379 7.98 4.22 -24.02
N VAL A 380 6.95 3.81 -24.78
CA VAL A 380 5.60 4.42 -24.69
C VAL A 380 5.04 4.25 -23.28
N GLU A 381 5.05 3.03 -22.74
CA GLU A 381 4.54 2.71 -21.42
C GLU A 381 5.28 3.50 -20.33
N PHE A 382 6.61 3.60 -20.42
CA PHE A 382 7.39 4.38 -19.47
C PHE A 382 7.11 5.88 -19.54
N VAL A 383 6.94 6.43 -20.75
CA VAL A 383 6.59 7.85 -20.92
C VAL A 383 5.20 8.16 -20.37
N GLU A 384 4.21 7.31 -20.62
CA GLU A 384 2.88 7.48 -20.05
C GLU A 384 2.89 7.38 -18.52
N ALA A 385 3.71 6.49 -17.95
CA ALA A 385 3.89 6.42 -16.50
C ALA A 385 4.57 7.70 -15.96
N LEU A 386 5.66 8.17 -16.56
CA LEU A 386 6.27 9.45 -16.16
C LEU A 386 5.28 10.62 -16.26
N TYR A 387 4.41 10.59 -17.28
CA TYR A 387 3.36 11.58 -17.47
C TYR A 387 2.33 11.53 -16.35
N SER A 388 1.82 10.36 -15.96
CA SER A 388 0.85 10.23 -14.87
C SER A 388 1.42 10.74 -13.53
N PHE A 389 2.72 10.50 -13.28
CA PHE A 389 3.39 10.90 -12.04
C PHE A 389 3.85 12.37 -11.98
N GLY A 390 3.85 13.10 -13.09
CA GLY A 390 4.02 14.55 -13.05
C GLY A 390 4.89 15.19 -14.13
N TYR A 391 5.55 14.44 -15.00
CA TYR A 391 6.31 15.03 -16.11
C TYR A 391 5.40 15.27 -17.31
N LYS A 392 5.01 16.52 -17.56
CA LYS A 392 3.96 16.83 -18.55
C LYS A 392 4.46 17.16 -19.95
N ASP A 393 5.78 17.18 -20.16
CA ASP A 393 6.38 17.43 -21.47
C ASP A 393 7.75 16.73 -21.55
N PHE A 394 8.07 16.21 -22.73
CA PHE A 394 9.31 15.49 -22.98
C PHE A 394 10.00 16.01 -24.25
N LYS A 395 11.32 15.86 -24.34
CA LYS A 395 12.06 16.10 -25.60
C LYS A 395 12.74 14.83 -26.07
N SER A 396 12.55 14.54 -27.35
CA SER A 396 13.00 13.32 -28.02
C SER A 396 13.26 13.65 -29.49
N GLN A 397 13.95 12.77 -30.20
CA GLN A 397 13.89 12.77 -31.66
C GLN A 397 12.82 11.79 -32.17
N PRO A 398 12.26 12.02 -33.36
CA PRO A 398 11.38 11.04 -33.99
C PRO A 398 12.05 9.66 -34.09
N VAL A 399 11.29 8.61 -33.77
CA VAL A 399 11.74 7.22 -33.81
C VAL A 399 11.71 6.73 -35.25
N LYS A 400 12.89 6.65 -35.87
CA LYS A 400 13.04 6.36 -37.31
C LYS A 400 12.48 4.99 -37.67
N ILE A 401 12.72 3.98 -36.83
CA ILE A 401 12.25 2.60 -37.07
C ILE A 401 10.72 2.45 -36.94
N LYS A 402 10.01 3.50 -36.52
CA LYS A 402 8.54 3.54 -36.42
C LYS A 402 7.98 4.62 -37.33
N SER A 403 8.40 4.62 -38.59
CA SER A 403 7.94 5.59 -39.60
C SER A 403 8.13 7.05 -39.14
N ASN A 404 9.27 7.32 -38.50
CA ASN A 404 9.63 8.65 -37.98
C ASN A 404 8.59 9.23 -37.00
N ARG A 405 8.01 8.38 -36.14
CA ARG A 405 6.96 8.74 -35.18
C ARG A 405 7.53 9.26 -33.86
N MET A 406 6.86 10.26 -33.26
CA MET A 406 7.19 10.78 -31.93
C MET A 406 6.64 9.89 -30.82
N LEU A 407 7.39 9.76 -29.72
CA LEU A 407 6.85 9.23 -28.46
C LEU A 407 5.71 10.14 -27.94
N PRO A 408 4.78 9.60 -27.14
CA PRO A 408 3.69 10.39 -26.54
C PRO A 408 4.22 11.60 -25.76
N HIS A 409 3.42 12.66 -25.69
CA HIS A 409 3.72 13.89 -24.93
C HIS A 409 5.08 14.54 -25.24
N SER A 410 5.71 14.19 -26.37
CA SER A 410 7.08 14.57 -26.68
C SER A 410 7.16 15.58 -27.83
N GLY A 411 7.99 16.61 -27.66
CA GLY A 411 8.40 17.51 -28.74
C GLY A 411 9.72 17.07 -29.38
N SER A 412 9.86 17.30 -30.69
CA SER A 412 11.09 17.02 -31.42
C SER A 412 12.21 17.99 -31.03
N LEU A 413 13.38 17.46 -30.68
CA LEU A 413 14.58 18.26 -30.38
C LEU A 413 15.84 17.60 -30.94
N VAL A 414 16.67 18.41 -31.62
CA VAL A 414 17.93 17.96 -32.21
C VAL A 414 18.86 17.41 -31.10
N ASN A 415 19.67 16.40 -31.43
CA ASN A 415 20.58 15.71 -30.51
C ASN A 415 19.93 14.92 -29.36
N HIS A 416 18.62 14.66 -29.41
CA HIS A 416 17.90 13.80 -28.46
C HIS A 416 17.63 12.39 -29.04
N HIS A 417 18.52 11.90 -29.92
CA HIS A 417 18.39 10.58 -30.54
C HIS A 417 18.75 9.42 -29.61
N HIS A 418 19.34 9.69 -28.44
CA HIS A 418 19.88 8.64 -27.56
C HIS A 418 19.35 8.69 -26.12
N HIS A 419 18.45 9.62 -25.84
CA HIS A 419 17.79 9.79 -24.56
C HIS A 419 16.47 10.55 -24.75
N ILE A 420 15.56 10.37 -23.80
CA ILE A 420 14.39 11.21 -23.60
C ILE A 420 14.68 12.18 -22.45
N HIS A 421 14.41 13.46 -22.71
CA HIS A 421 14.53 14.53 -21.72
C HIS A 421 13.20 14.76 -21.03
N LEU A 422 13.20 14.77 -19.69
CA LEU A 422 12.03 15.03 -18.86
C LEU A 422 11.92 16.52 -18.52
N GLN A 423 10.75 17.11 -18.75
CA GLN A 423 10.45 18.49 -18.37
C GLN A 423 8.95 18.67 -18.04
N GLY A 424 8.52 19.93 -17.85
CA GLY A 424 7.12 20.22 -17.52
C GLY A 424 6.69 19.64 -16.18
N PHE A 425 7.58 19.65 -15.18
CA PHE A 425 7.35 19.01 -13.89
C PHE A 425 6.19 19.66 -13.11
N LYS A 426 5.11 18.90 -12.97
CA LYS A 426 3.86 19.26 -12.29
C LYS A 426 3.28 18.03 -11.59
N PRO A 427 3.87 17.60 -10.44
CA PRO A 427 3.41 16.44 -9.70
C PRO A 427 2.02 16.67 -9.09
N ASN A 428 1.24 15.60 -8.96
CA ASN A 428 -0.04 15.62 -8.22
C ASN A 428 0.24 15.43 -6.72
N ILE A 429 0.59 16.52 -6.05
CA ILE A 429 1.03 16.50 -4.64
C ILE A 429 -0.05 17.06 -3.69
N GLU A 430 -0.21 16.40 -2.55
CA GLU A 430 -0.93 16.90 -1.37
C GLU A 430 0.00 16.90 -0.14
N ASP A 431 0.11 18.01 0.57
CA ASP A 431 0.87 18.09 1.83
C ASP A 431 -0.02 17.65 3.00
N VAL A 432 0.49 16.75 3.86
CA VAL A 432 -0.26 16.18 4.99
C VAL A 432 0.47 16.39 6.34
N ASP A 433 -0.27 16.74 7.39
CA ASP A 433 0.28 17.02 8.73
C ASP A 433 0.71 15.74 9.49
N ILE A 434 1.85 15.81 10.19
CA ILE A 434 2.51 14.66 10.88
C ILE A 434 2.20 14.51 12.36
N ILE A 435 1.45 15.40 13.01
CA ILE A 435 1.06 15.14 14.41
C ILE A 435 -0.15 14.21 14.44
N HIS A 436 0.08 12.93 14.25
CA HIS A 436 -0.67 11.84 14.87
C HIS A 436 0.10 10.52 14.72
N PRO A 437 0.65 9.94 15.81
CA PRO A 437 1.09 8.54 15.85
C PRO A 437 -0.02 7.53 15.50
N SER A 438 -1.26 8.00 15.34
CA SER A 438 -2.44 7.27 14.89
C SER A 438 -2.72 7.36 13.38
N LYS A 439 -1.82 7.95 12.56
CA LYS A 439 -1.94 7.98 11.08
C LYS A 439 -0.94 7.10 10.33
N ILE A 440 -0.21 6.22 11.02
CA ILE A 440 0.57 5.16 10.37
C ILE A 440 -0.30 3.91 10.33
N ILE A 441 -0.90 3.65 9.17
CA ILE A 441 -1.05 2.35 8.50
C ILE A 441 -2.08 2.56 7.35
N PRO A 442 -1.67 2.67 6.06
CA PRO A 442 -2.56 2.42 4.92
C PRO A 442 -2.59 0.92 4.57
N ASN A 443 -2.66 0.07 5.59
CA ASN A 443 -3.05 -1.32 5.48
C ASN A 443 -3.54 -1.96 6.79
N GLN A 444 -4.48 -1.30 7.45
CA GLN A 444 -5.68 -2.02 7.81
C GLN A 444 -6.70 -1.29 6.97
N LYS A 445 -7.04 -1.89 5.83
CA LYS A 445 -8.42 -1.81 5.39
C LYS A 445 -9.26 -1.92 6.67
N ALA A 446 -10.08 -0.91 6.96
CA ALA A 446 -10.95 -0.94 8.13
C ALA A 446 -11.49 -2.36 8.23
N SER A 447 -11.39 -2.99 9.41
CA SER A 447 -11.83 -4.37 9.53
C SER A 447 -13.25 -4.47 8.98
N ILE A 448 -13.66 -5.62 8.46
CA ILE A 448 -15.02 -5.77 7.92
C ILE A 448 -16.07 -5.31 8.95
N LYS A 449 -15.79 -5.50 10.24
CA LYS A 449 -16.57 -5.00 11.36
C LYS A 449 -16.62 -3.47 11.42
N GLU A 450 -15.49 -2.80 11.23
CA GLU A 450 -15.43 -1.34 11.20
C GLU A 450 -16.18 -0.77 10.01
N LEU A 451 -16.02 -1.35 8.81
CA LEU A 451 -16.79 -0.95 7.63
C LEU A 451 -18.29 -1.07 7.88
N ARG A 452 -18.73 -2.12 8.59
CA ARG A 452 -20.14 -2.29 8.99
C ARG A 452 -20.61 -1.16 9.91
N VAL A 453 -19.81 -0.79 10.91
CA VAL A 453 -20.16 0.30 11.84
C VAL A 453 -20.23 1.64 11.09
N ARG A 454 -19.23 1.95 10.26
CA ARG A 454 -19.19 3.20 9.48
C ARG A 454 -20.35 3.32 8.49
N ALA A 455 -20.68 2.23 7.79
CA ALA A 455 -21.84 2.18 6.90
C ALA A 455 -23.16 2.43 7.66
N PHE A 456 -23.29 1.87 8.85
CA PHE A 456 -24.44 2.09 9.72
C PHE A 456 -24.55 3.55 10.18
N MET A 457 -23.43 4.18 10.57
CA MET A 457 -23.40 5.60 10.94
C MET A 457 -23.88 6.50 9.79
N ARG A 458 -23.46 6.22 8.55
CA ARG A 458 -23.88 7.00 7.38
C ARG A 458 -25.34 6.76 7.00
N MET A 459 -25.81 5.51 7.09
CA MET A 459 -27.24 5.19 6.96
C MET A 459 -28.07 5.95 8.00
N LEU A 460 -27.64 5.97 9.26
CA LEU A 460 -28.29 6.68 10.36
C LEU A 460 -28.38 8.19 10.07
N ARG A 461 -27.31 8.81 9.57
CA ARG A 461 -27.32 10.24 9.19
C ARG A 461 -28.34 10.56 8.10
N VAL A 462 -28.63 9.63 7.19
CA VAL A 462 -29.73 9.79 6.22
C VAL A 462 -31.08 9.79 6.92
N GLY A 463 -31.28 8.89 7.89
CA GLY A 463 -32.50 8.84 8.71
C GLY A 463 -32.72 10.13 9.50
N GLU A 464 -31.66 10.64 10.13
CA GLU A 464 -31.70 11.88 10.92
C GLU A 464 -31.75 13.17 10.08
N GLY A 465 -31.55 13.08 8.75
CA GLY A 465 -31.54 14.24 7.86
C GLY A 465 -30.27 15.11 7.99
N THR A 466 -29.15 14.50 8.36
CA THR A 466 -27.88 15.14 8.76
C THR A 466 -26.70 14.70 7.89
N VAL A 467 -26.95 14.38 6.63
CA VAL A 467 -25.91 14.01 5.66
C VAL A 467 -25.00 15.21 5.35
N GLY A 468 -23.70 14.95 5.15
CA GLY A 468 -22.70 15.96 4.86
C GLY A 468 -22.32 16.84 6.05
N ASP A 469 -21.36 17.73 5.84
CA ASP A 469 -20.71 18.50 6.91
C ASP A 469 -21.65 19.42 7.69
N GLY A 470 -22.68 19.97 7.03
CA GLY A 470 -23.73 20.76 7.69
C GLY A 470 -24.61 19.96 8.65
N GLY A 471 -24.55 18.62 8.62
CA GLY A 471 -25.25 17.76 9.56
C GLY A 471 -24.71 17.85 10.99
N TYR A 472 -23.41 18.10 11.16
CA TYR A 472 -22.78 18.18 12.49
C TYR A 472 -23.20 19.41 13.29
N GLU A 473 -23.69 20.47 12.63
CA GLU A 473 -24.23 21.66 13.27
C GLU A 473 -25.76 21.62 13.44
N ARG A 474 -26.41 20.53 13.02
CA ARG A 474 -27.87 20.46 12.88
C ARG A 474 -28.59 20.28 14.22
N LEU A 475 -29.57 21.13 14.49
CA LEU A 475 -30.55 20.96 15.56
C LEU A 475 -31.80 20.24 15.04
N PHE A 476 -32.53 19.60 15.96
CA PHE A 476 -33.88 19.13 15.70
C PHE A 476 -34.74 20.22 15.04
N GLY A 477 -35.42 19.86 13.96
CA GLY A 477 -36.23 20.79 13.17
C GLY A 477 -35.44 21.62 12.14
N GLY A 478 -34.17 21.31 11.89
CA GLY A 478 -33.49 21.73 10.66
C GLY A 478 -32.50 22.89 10.80
N ARG A 479 -32.54 23.64 11.91
CA ARG A 479 -31.67 24.81 12.17
C ARG A 479 -30.23 24.42 12.49
N SER A 480 -29.32 25.38 12.42
CA SER A 480 -27.90 25.24 12.77
C SER A 480 -27.60 25.90 14.12
N PHE A 481 -27.03 25.17 15.08
CA PHE A 481 -26.63 25.79 16.35
C PHE A 481 -25.44 26.75 16.20
N VAL A 482 -24.65 26.59 15.14
CA VAL A 482 -23.54 27.50 14.81
C VAL A 482 -24.06 28.77 14.19
N LYS A 483 -24.88 28.66 13.13
CA LYS A 483 -25.32 29.83 12.35
C LYS A 483 -26.49 30.57 12.96
N ASP A 484 -27.47 29.84 13.50
CA ASP A 484 -28.72 30.44 14.00
C ASP A 484 -28.67 30.78 15.50
N TYR A 485 -27.68 30.25 16.22
CA TYR A 485 -27.58 30.39 17.69
C TYR A 485 -26.18 30.74 18.19
N SER A 486 -25.20 30.94 17.30
CA SER A 486 -23.82 31.33 17.63
C SER A 486 -23.15 30.42 18.67
N ARG A 487 -23.49 29.12 18.68
CA ARG A 487 -22.84 28.11 19.55
C ARG A 487 -21.73 27.41 18.79
N GLY A 488 -20.57 27.29 19.43
CA GLY A 488 -19.44 26.52 18.90
C GLY A 488 -19.58 25.02 19.14
N PHE A 489 -18.58 24.27 18.68
CA PHE A 489 -18.46 22.83 18.85
C PHE A 489 -17.80 22.39 20.17
N SER A 490 -17.52 23.33 21.08
CA SER A 490 -16.83 23.01 22.34
C SER A 490 -17.64 22.07 23.24
N ASP A 491 -18.97 22.07 23.12
CA ASP A 491 -19.85 21.19 23.87
C ASP A 491 -21.22 21.03 23.18
N HIS A 492 -22.04 20.08 23.64
CA HIS A 492 -23.40 19.91 23.12
C HIS A 492 -24.21 21.20 23.33
N PRO A 493 -24.99 21.67 22.33
CA PRO A 493 -25.59 23.01 22.38
C PRO A 493 -26.71 23.14 23.43
N ARG A 494 -27.38 22.03 23.80
CA ARG A 494 -28.50 21.98 24.78
C ARG A 494 -29.62 22.98 24.47
N ILE A 495 -29.90 23.16 23.18
CA ILE A 495 -30.97 24.05 22.72
C ILE A 495 -32.24 23.23 22.55
N ASP A 496 -33.22 23.44 23.43
CA ASP A 496 -34.53 22.82 23.32
C ASP A 496 -35.35 23.43 22.17
N ARG A 497 -35.87 22.55 21.31
CA ARG A 497 -36.70 22.89 20.15
C ARG A 497 -38.11 22.34 20.34
N PRO A 498 -39.17 23.14 20.12
CA PRO A 498 -40.55 22.65 20.24
C PRO A 498 -40.86 21.51 19.25
N PHE A 499 -41.60 20.51 19.71
CA PHE A 499 -42.13 19.39 18.94
C PHE A 499 -43.53 19.01 19.46
N GLY A 500 -44.56 19.62 18.88
CA GLY A 500 -45.93 19.53 19.41
C GLY A 500 -45.99 20.05 20.85
N LYS A 501 -46.48 19.22 21.79
CA LYS A 501 -46.51 19.54 23.24
C LYS A 501 -45.22 19.20 23.99
N LYS A 502 -44.18 18.73 23.30
CA LYS A 502 -42.89 18.31 23.87
C LYS A 502 -41.77 19.21 23.34
N THR A 503 -40.58 19.07 23.91
CA THR A 503 -39.35 19.68 23.38
C THR A 503 -38.33 18.59 23.05
N SER A 504 -37.38 18.92 22.18
CA SER A 504 -36.24 18.09 21.83
C SER A 504 -34.97 18.93 21.81
N SER A 505 -33.95 18.51 22.55
CA SER A 505 -32.61 19.09 22.49
C SER A 505 -31.70 18.39 21.49
N ALA A 506 -32.24 17.52 20.64
CA ALA A 506 -31.43 16.71 19.74
C ALA A 506 -30.56 17.58 18.82
N ALA A 507 -29.27 17.25 18.76
CA ALA A 507 -28.30 18.02 17.98
C ALA A 507 -27.22 17.15 17.34
N GLY A 508 -26.58 17.72 16.33
CA GLY A 508 -25.45 17.12 15.62
C GLY A 508 -25.84 16.03 14.63
N ALA A 509 -24.82 15.40 14.06
CA ALA A 509 -24.95 14.42 12.99
C ALA A 509 -25.80 13.20 13.39
N TYR A 510 -25.85 12.87 14.67
CA TYR A 510 -26.57 11.71 15.19
C TYR A 510 -27.74 12.07 16.11
N GLN A 511 -28.17 13.35 16.07
CA GLN A 511 -29.29 13.88 16.85
C GLN A 511 -29.22 13.44 18.33
N VAL A 512 -28.06 13.64 18.93
CA VAL A 512 -27.78 13.31 20.34
C VAL A 512 -28.63 14.21 21.23
N MET A 513 -29.28 13.64 22.25
CA MET A 513 -30.05 14.43 23.22
C MET A 513 -29.14 15.06 24.27
N GLY A 514 -29.47 16.28 24.73
CA GLY A 514 -28.70 16.97 25.77
C GLY A 514 -28.59 16.16 27.06
N TYR A 515 -29.69 15.53 27.51
CA TYR A 515 -29.66 14.67 28.69
C TYR A 515 -28.82 13.40 28.50
N THR A 516 -28.71 12.86 27.27
CA THR A 516 -27.85 11.70 26.99
C THR A 516 -26.37 12.11 27.02
N TRP A 517 -26.06 13.29 26.50
CA TRP A 517 -24.72 13.86 26.57
C TRP A 517 -24.29 14.13 28.02
N ASP A 518 -25.23 14.58 28.86
CA ASP A 518 -25.02 14.92 30.27
C ASP A 518 -25.19 13.74 31.25
N ASP A 519 -25.59 12.56 30.76
CA ASP A 519 -25.69 11.37 31.58
C ASP A 519 -24.33 11.04 32.22
N LYS A 520 -24.31 10.79 33.53
CA LYS A 520 -23.07 10.52 34.28
C LYS A 520 -22.27 9.35 33.70
N SER A 521 -22.96 8.30 33.23
CA SER A 521 -22.32 7.14 32.64
C SER A 521 -21.73 7.46 31.26
N MET A 522 -22.32 8.40 30.52
CA MET A 522 -21.83 8.84 29.21
C MET A 522 -20.69 9.84 29.35
N ILE A 523 -20.72 10.74 30.33
CA ILE A 523 -19.58 11.59 30.70
C ILE A 523 -18.35 10.73 31.01
N ALA A 524 -18.51 9.68 31.83
CA ALA A 524 -17.42 8.76 32.15
C ALA A 524 -16.85 8.07 30.90
N LYS A 525 -17.70 7.67 29.96
CA LYS A 525 -17.27 7.07 28.67
C LYS A 525 -16.58 8.09 27.77
N ARG A 526 -17.10 9.31 27.65
CA ARG A 526 -16.45 10.40 26.89
C ARG A 526 -15.04 10.65 27.39
N LYS A 527 -14.86 10.77 28.72
CA LYS A 527 -13.54 10.90 29.34
C LYS A 527 -12.64 9.69 29.05
N LYS A 528 -13.17 8.46 29.18
CA LYS A 528 -12.42 7.23 28.90
C LYS A 528 -11.91 7.16 27.45
N TYR A 529 -12.73 7.61 26.50
CA TYR A 529 -12.45 7.49 25.07
C TYR A 529 -11.93 8.79 24.43
N GLY A 530 -11.53 9.77 25.24
CA GLY A 530 -10.90 11.00 24.75
C GLY A 530 -11.83 11.94 23.97
N ILE A 531 -13.14 11.90 24.23
CA ILE A 531 -14.11 12.86 23.71
C ILE A 531 -14.13 14.07 24.64
N THR A 532 -13.68 15.21 24.13
CA THR A 532 -13.53 16.44 24.92
C THR A 532 -14.43 17.57 24.42
N SER A 533 -15.03 17.42 23.25
CA SER A 533 -15.85 18.42 22.60
C SER A 533 -17.11 17.80 21.99
N PHE A 534 -17.96 18.64 21.39
CA PHE A 534 -19.03 18.20 20.48
C PHE A 534 -18.63 18.42 19.01
N GLY A 535 -17.34 18.45 18.70
CA GLY A 535 -16.81 18.56 17.33
C GLY A 535 -17.13 17.36 16.45
N LYS A 536 -16.89 17.48 15.14
CA LYS A 536 -17.35 16.49 14.14
C LYS A 536 -16.85 15.06 14.44
N ARG A 537 -15.54 14.91 14.64
CA ARG A 537 -14.90 13.63 14.99
C ARG A 537 -15.38 13.08 16.34
N ASP A 538 -15.61 13.96 17.31
CA ASP A 538 -16.10 13.59 18.64
C ASP A 538 -17.58 13.16 18.63
N GLN A 539 -18.41 13.76 17.78
CA GLN A 539 -19.78 13.31 17.53
C GLN A 539 -19.81 11.91 16.91
N ASP A 540 -18.95 11.65 15.91
CA ASP A 540 -18.81 10.32 15.31
C ASP A 540 -18.41 9.27 16.36
N LEU A 541 -17.38 9.57 17.15
CA LEU A 541 -16.94 8.64 18.19
C LEU A 541 -17.99 8.45 19.28
N PHE A 542 -18.73 9.51 19.65
CA PHE A 542 -19.83 9.39 20.60
C PHE A 542 -20.98 8.51 20.07
N ALA A 543 -21.29 8.58 18.79
CA ALA A 543 -22.28 7.70 18.18
C ALA A 543 -21.89 6.22 18.30
N VAL A 544 -20.62 5.89 18.08
CA VAL A 544 -20.11 4.53 18.30
C VAL A 544 -20.23 4.11 19.77
N ILE A 545 -19.94 5.02 20.71
CA ILE A 545 -20.14 4.76 22.15
C ILE A 545 -21.61 4.47 22.46
N LEU A 546 -22.54 5.21 21.88
CA LEU A 546 -23.97 4.93 22.04
C LEU A 546 -24.33 3.56 21.48
N MET A 547 -23.84 3.21 20.28
CA MET A 547 -24.06 1.89 19.69
C MET A 547 -23.55 0.77 20.62
N LYS A 548 -22.32 0.89 21.11
CA LYS A 548 -21.69 -0.14 21.95
C LYS A 548 -22.32 -0.25 23.34
N TYR A 549 -22.74 0.87 23.94
CA TYR A 549 -23.08 0.90 25.37
C TYR A 549 -24.54 1.21 25.70
N ALA A 550 -25.28 1.93 24.86
CA ALA A 550 -26.70 2.17 25.10
C ALA A 550 -27.54 0.93 24.74
N ARG A 551 -27.10 0.17 23.72
CA ARG A 551 -27.76 -1.05 23.23
C ARG A 551 -26.75 -2.20 23.03
N PRO A 552 -26.12 -2.70 24.10
CA PRO A 552 -25.01 -3.65 23.99
C PRO A 552 -25.38 -4.98 23.31
N SER A 553 -26.66 -5.39 23.34
CA SER A 553 -27.12 -6.60 22.62
C SER A 553 -27.15 -6.44 21.10
N ALA A 554 -27.29 -5.21 20.58
CA ALA A 554 -27.29 -4.94 19.15
C ALA A 554 -25.87 -4.80 18.57
N TRP A 555 -24.88 -4.54 19.43
CA TRP A 555 -23.49 -4.33 19.03
C TRP A 555 -22.87 -5.54 18.29
N PRO A 556 -22.91 -6.78 18.81
CA PRO A 556 -22.37 -7.94 18.09
C PRO A 556 -23.05 -8.16 16.73
N LEU A 557 -24.37 -7.97 16.65
CA LEU A 557 -25.14 -8.13 15.42
C LEU A 557 -24.70 -7.13 14.35
N LEU A 558 -24.45 -5.87 14.73
CA LEU A 558 -23.87 -4.88 13.82
C LEU A 558 -22.48 -5.30 13.34
N LEU A 559 -21.60 -5.75 14.24
CA LEU A 559 -20.26 -6.22 13.89
C LEU A 559 -20.31 -7.46 12.98
N GLU A 560 -21.36 -8.29 13.07
CA GLU A 560 -21.62 -9.46 12.22
C GLU A 560 -22.31 -9.11 10.88
N GLY A 561 -22.78 -7.87 10.71
CA GLY A 561 -23.50 -7.44 9.50
C GLY A 561 -24.99 -7.80 9.50
N LYS A 562 -25.52 -8.24 10.64
CA LYS A 562 -26.95 -8.58 10.84
C LYS A 562 -27.77 -7.33 11.15
N ILE A 563 -27.81 -6.41 10.19
CA ILE A 563 -28.32 -5.03 10.41
C ILE A 563 -29.81 -5.02 10.76
N LYS A 564 -30.63 -5.80 10.06
CA LYS A 564 -32.07 -5.92 10.36
C LYS A 564 -32.30 -6.35 11.81
N GLU A 565 -31.58 -7.37 12.26
CA GLU A 565 -31.69 -7.90 13.62
C GLU A 565 -31.21 -6.88 14.66
N ALA A 566 -30.09 -6.20 14.39
CA ALA A 566 -29.57 -5.13 15.25
C ALA A 566 -30.57 -3.97 15.44
N LEU A 567 -31.41 -3.69 14.43
CA LEU A 567 -32.46 -2.68 14.49
C LEU A 567 -33.70 -3.18 15.24
N GLU A 568 -34.15 -4.40 14.96
CA GLU A 568 -35.46 -4.92 15.37
C GLU A 568 -35.49 -5.62 16.72
N LEU A 569 -34.34 -5.89 17.34
CA LEU A 569 -34.24 -6.56 18.64
C LEU A 569 -35.30 -6.08 19.64
N ASP A 570 -36.02 -7.04 20.20
CA ASP A 570 -37.15 -6.83 21.12
C ASP A 570 -36.71 -6.21 22.47
N LYS A 571 -37.68 -5.99 23.36
CA LYS A 571 -37.43 -5.57 24.75
C LYS A 571 -36.52 -4.33 24.89
N LYS A 572 -36.68 -3.37 23.96
CA LYS A 572 -35.87 -2.13 23.91
C LYS A 572 -34.37 -2.37 23.69
N ARG A 573 -33.99 -3.49 23.08
CA ARG A 573 -32.58 -3.87 22.88
C ARG A 573 -32.01 -3.47 21.52
N GLY A 574 -32.86 -3.23 20.51
CA GLY A 574 -32.41 -2.81 19.17
C GLY A 574 -32.13 -1.33 19.04
N TYR A 575 -31.35 -0.95 18.01
CA TYR A 575 -30.98 0.45 17.76
C TYR A 575 -32.15 1.36 17.37
N ALA A 576 -33.26 0.81 16.89
CA ALA A 576 -34.48 1.58 16.62
C ALA A 576 -35.13 2.18 17.89
N TYR A 577 -34.69 1.76 19.07
CA TYR A 577 -35.07 2.41 20.33
C TYR A 577 -34.15 3.57 20.72
N GLU A 578 -32.97 3.65 20.12
CA GLU A 578 -32.00 4.72 20.38
C GLU A 578 -32.20 5.89 19.42
N TRP A 579 -32.34 5.59 18.13
CA TRP A 579 -32.57 6.59 17.08
C TRP A 579 -33.95 6.46 16.49
N ALA A 580 -34.74 7.51 16.62
CA ALA A 580 -36.15 7.51 16.24
C ALA A 580 -36.38 7.41 14.73
N SER A 581 -35.40 7.83 13.93
CA SER A 581 -35.45 7.74 12.46
C SER A 581 -35.30 6.31 11.91
N LEU A 582 -34.83 5.38 12.73
CA LEU A 582 -34.53 4.02 12.29
C LEU A 582 -35.77 3.10 12.28
N PRO A 583 -35.92 2.21 11.27
CA PRO A 583 -37.00 1.23 11.23
C PRO A 583 -36.87 0.20 12.36
N PRO A 584 -37.99 -0.33 12.92
CA PRO A 584 -39.36 -0.19 12.40
C PRO A 584 -40.09 1.11 12.73
N GLY A 585 -39.43 2.17 13.22
CA GLY A 585 -40.07 3.45 13.53
C GLY A 585 -40.92 3.35 14.79
N ARG A 586 -40.37 3.77 15.93
CA ARG A 586 -40.98 3.47 17.25
C ARG A 586 -41.62 4.67 17.94
N TYR A 587 -41.38 5.86 17.43
CA TYR A 587 -41.68 7.12 18.13
C TYR A 587 -42.59 8.06 17.32
N GLY A 588 -43.08 7.61 16.16
CA GLY A 588 -44.01 8.37 15.31
C GLY A 588 -43.37 9.44 14.41
N GLN A 589 -42.05 9.62 14.48
CA GLN A 589 -41.31 10.43 13.48
C GLN A 589 -41.24 9.69 12.13
N PRO A 590 -41.10 10.44 11.01
CA PRO A 590 -40.82 9.84 9.71
C PRO A 590 -39.57 8.95 9.79
N SER A 591 -39.73 7.67 9.46
CA SER A 591 -38.64 6.72 9.34
C SER A 591 -38.60 6.16 7.91
N LYS A 592 -37.40 5.78 7.46
CA LYS A 592 -37.26 4.99 6.23
C LYS A 592 -37.84 3.59 6.47
N THR A 593 -38.36 2.94 5.42
CA THR A 593 -38.74 1.53 5.52
C THR A 593 -37.50 0.66 5.79
N MET A 594 -37.68 -0.54 6.35
CA MET A 594 -36.55 -1.45 6.59
C MET A 594 -35.77 -1.73 5.30
N VAL A 595 -36.46 -1.93 4.18
CA VAL A 595 -35.85 -2.14 2.86
C VAL A 595 -35.00 -0.94 2.43
N GLN A 596 -35.51 0.28 2.59
CA GLN A 596 -34.78 1.51 2.24
C GLN A 596 -33.54 1.70 3.13
N ALA A 597 -33.66 1.42 4.42
CA ALA A 597 -32.54 1.51 5.36
C ALA A 597 -31.43 0.51 4.98
N LEU A 598 -31.78 -0.75 4.73
CA LEU A 598 -30.82 -1.78 4.30
C LEU A 598 -30.17 -1.43 2.94
N GLY A 599 -30.93 -0.89 1.99
CA GLY A 599 -30.37 -0.43 0.71
C GLY A 599 -29.37 0.73 0.87
N LEU A 600 -29.65 1.67 1.78
CA LEU A 600 -28.70 2.74 2.13
C LEU A 600 -27.45 2.20 2.84
N TYR A 601 -27.63 1.24 3.74
CA TYR A 601 -26.53 0.55 4.39
C TYR A 601 -25.60 -0.12 3.37
N ASP A 602 -26.14 -0.91 2.44
CA ASP A 602 -25.36 -1.61 1.43
C ASP A 602 -24.61 -0.64 0.50
N LYS A 603 -25.26 0.47 0.14
CA LYS A 603 -24.61 1.56 -0.62
C LYS A 603 -23.41 2.12 0.16
N TYR A 604 -23.59 2.51 1.41
CA TYR A 604 -22.52 3.11 2.20
C TYR A 604 -21.44 2.11 2.58
N PHE A 605 -21.77 0.84 2.77
CA PHE A 605 -20.78 -0.21 2.97
C PHE A 605 -19.85 -0.34 1.77
N LYS A 606 -20.39 -0.30 0.54
CA LYS A 606 -19.57 -0.27 -0.69
C LYS A 606 -18.71 0.99 -0.78
N GLU A 607 -19.26 2.16 -0.46
CA GLU A 607 -18.51 3.42 -0.46
C GLU A 607 -17.37 3.40 0.57
N GLU A 608 -17.63 2.97 1.81
CA GLU A 608 -16.62 2.82 2.87
C GLU A 608 -15.54 1.80 2.50
N ASN A 609 -15.94 0.67 1.92
CA ASN A 609 -14.99 -0.34 1.43
C ASN A 609 -14.07 0.20 0.31
N ASN A 610 -14.51 1.23 -0.40
CA ASN A 610 -13.76 1.92 -1.44
C ASN A 610 -13.08 3.22 -0.95
N GLY A 611 -13.04 3.45 0.37
CA GLY A 611 -12.39 4.62 0.98
C GLY A 611 -13.16 5.94 0.80
N LYS A 612 -14.41 5.90 0.33
CA LYS A 612 -15.25 7.09 0.17
C LYS A 612 -16.12 7.29 1.42
N THR A 613 -15.79 8.30 2.23
CA THR A 613 -16.46 8.58 3.49
C THR A 613 -16.69 10.08 3.70
N ASP A 614 -17.77 10.43 4.40
CA ASP A 614 -18.05 11.79 4.90
C ASP A 614 -18.06 11.83 6.43
N LEU A 615 -17.46 10.81 7.05
CA LEU A 615 -17.22 10.73 8.49
C LEU A 615 -15.86 11.36 8.83
N HIS A 616 -15.80 11.97 10.02
CA HIS A 616 -14.62 12.62 10.59
C HIS A 616 -13.89 11.72 11.60
N ILE A 617 -14.47 10.59 12.02
CA ILE A 617 -13.74 9.55 12.75
C ILE A 617 -12.77 8.80 11.82
N GLU A 618 -11.56 8.57 12.31
CA GLU A 618 -10.48 7.94 11.56
C GLU A 618 -10.75 6.45 11.30
N TYR A 619 -10.14 5.89 10.24
CA TYR A 619 -10.11 4.43 10.08
C TYR A 619 -9.21 3.79 11.13
N GLY A 620 -9.55 2.59 11.60
CA GLY A 620 -8.84 1.88 12.67
C GLY A 620 -9.41 2.14 14.07
N PHE A 621 -10.44 2.97 14.21
CA PHE A 621 -10.97 3.38 15.51
C PHE A 621 -11.48 2.20 16.36
N LEU A 622 -11.96 1.10 15.74
CA LEU A 622 -12.41 -0.06 16.52
C LEU A 622 -11.26 -0.71 17.28
N ARG A 623 -10.12 -0.88 16.61
CA ARG A 623 -8.92 -1.44 17.24
C ARG A 623 -8.32 -0.45 18.22
N GLU A 624 -8.18 0.81 17.82
CA GLU A 624 -7.42 1.81 18.59
C GLU A 624 -8.16 2.32 19.82
N VAL A 625 -9.48 2.46 19.73
CA VAL A 625 -10.30 3.00 20.81
C VAL A 625 -10.92 1.90 21.66
N PHE A 626 -11.31 0.78 21.04
CA PHE A 626 -12.06 -0.27 21.72
C PHE A 626 -11.29 -1.57 21.95
N ASN A 627 -10.12 -1.77 21.33
CA ASN A 627 -9.39 -3.05 21.28
C ASN A 627 -10.25 -4.21 20.72
N ASP A 628 -11.24 -3.91 19.86
CA ASP A 628 -12.22 -4.87 19.31
C ASP A 628 -11.88 -5.40 17.90
#